data_AF-A0A349FFR0-F1
#
_entry.id   AF-A0A349FFR0-F1
#
_cell.length_a   1.000
_cell.length_b   1.000
_cell.length_c   1.000
_cell.angle_alpha   90.00
_cell.angle_beta   90.00
_cell.angle_gamma   90.00
#
_symmetry.space_group_name_H-M   'P 1'
#
loop_
_entity.id
_entity.type
_entity.pdbx_description
1 polymer ?
#
loop_
_entity_poly.entity_id
_entity_poly.type
_entity_poly.pdbx_seq_one_letter_code
_entity_poly.pdbx_strand_id
1 'polypeptide(L)' 'MSAYNIKYINESNKTIKAETVFMKGLRGAKISSSSIAPSCTYRIELRDLVGRLLAYKENNRWVNSVATWA' A
#
# COMPACT_ATOMS: atom_id res chain seq x y z
N MET A 1 8.78 13.23 7.63
CA MET A 1 7.78 12.13 7.59
C MET A 1 7.15 12.16 6.21
N SER A 2 6.93 11.02 5.56
CA SER A 2 6.35 10.99 4.20
C SER A 2 4.89 10.55 4.28
N ALA A 3 4.05 11.11 3.42
CA ALA A 3 2.66 10.69 3.29
C ALA A 3 2.51 9.53 2.30
N TYR A 4 1.71 8.54 2.67
CA TYR A 4 1.40 7.39 1.84
C TYR A 4 -0.11 7.21 1.77
N ASN A 5 -0.64 7.09 0.56
CA ASN A 5 -2.01 6.67 0.34
C ASN A 5 -2.05 5.13 0.29
N ILE A 6 -2.73 4.51 1.25
CA ILE A 6 -2.88 3.06 1.33
C ILE A 6 -4.25 2.68 0.75
N LYS A 7 -4.27 1.68 -0.14
CA LYS A 7 -5.51 1.02 -0.58
C LYS A 7 -5.49 -0.46 -0.20
N TYR A 8 -6.57 -0.90 0.42
CA TYR A 8 -6.84 -2.30 0.71
C TYR A 8 -7.83 -2.82 -0.33
N ILE A 9 -7.44 -3.86 -1.05
CA ILE A 9 -8.17 -4.40 -2.20
C ILE A 9 -8.55 -5.85 -1.89
N ASN A 10 -9.80 -6.23 -2.19
CA ASN A 10 -10.28 -7.62 -2.05
C ASN A 10 -10.05 -8.45 -3.32
N GLU A 11 -10.40 -9.74 -3.27
CA GLU A 11 -10.23 -10.68 -4.39
C GLU A 11 -11.00 -10.28 -5.66
N SER A 12 -12.11 -9.55 -5.53
CA SER A 12 -12.86 -8.99 -6.65
C SER A 12 -12.27 -7.68 -7.22
N ASN A 13 -11.03 -7.36 -6.84
CA ASN A 13 -10.33 -6.13 -7.22
C ASN A 13 -11.06 -4.83 -6.81
N LYS A 14 -11.89 -4.88 -5.77
CA LYS A 14 -12.57 -3.70 -5.21
C LYS A 14 -11.77 -3.15 -4.04
N THR A 15 -11.64 -1.82 -3.99
CA THR A 15 -11.08 -1.14 -2.82
C THR A 15 -12.08 -1.23 -1.67
N ILE A 16 -11.72 -1.93 -0.60
CA ILE A 16 -12.55 -2.09 0.60
C ILE A 16 -12.27 -1.02 1.67
N LYS A 17 -11.05 -0.47 1.66
CA LYS A 17 -10.65 0.63 2.54
C LYS A 17 -9.53 1.43 1.86
N ALA A 18 -9.53 2.73 2.08
CA ALA A 18 -8.40 3.59 1.74
C ALA A 18 -8.13 4.57 2.89
N GLU A 19 -6.87 4.91 3.09
CA GLU A 19 -6.45 5.86 4.12
C GLU A 19 -5.15 6.56 3.71
N THR A 20 -4.87 7.70 4.34
CA THR A 20 -3.57 8.38 4.20
C THR A 20 -2.85 8.31 5.53
N VAL A 21 -1.60 7.83 5.52
CA VAL A 21 -0.76 7.71 6.72
C VAL A 21 0.54 8.48 6.56
N PHE A 22 1.06 8.99 7.67
CA PHE A 22 2.37 9.66 7.73
C PHE A 22 3.36 8.74 8.42
N MET A 23 4.39 8.30 7.69
CA MET A 23 5.34 7.29 8.18
C MET A 23 6.80 7.70 7.95
N LYS A 24 7.69 7.12 8.76
CA LYS A 24 9.15 7.22 8.56
C LYS A 24 9.57 6.28 7.42
N GLY A 25 9.23 6.66 6.18
CA GLY A 25 9.59 5.93 4.96
C GLY A 25 8.67 4.75 4.63
N LEU A 26 8.94 4.14 3.46
CA LEU A 26 8.13 3.06 2.89
C LEU A 26 8.11 1.81 3.79
N ARG A 27 9.21 1.53 4.48
CA ARG A 27 9.29 0.41 5.45
C ARG A 27 8.27 0.56 6.57
N GLY A 28 8.12 1.75 7.15
CA GLY A 28 7.13 2.01 8.20
C GLY A 28 5.70 1.84 7.68
N ALA A 29 5.44 2.35 6.48
CA ALA A 29 4.14 2.22 5.84
C ALA A 29 3.78 0.76 5.52
N LYS A 30 4.73 -0.08 5.10
CA LYS A 30 4.53 -1.54 4.91
C LYS A 30 4.13 -2.27 6.18
N ILE A 31 4.80 -1.96 7.29
CA ILE A 31 4.54 -2.59 8.59
C ILE A 31 3.15 -2.17 9.07
N SER A 32 2.91 -0.86 9.17
CA SER A 32 1.63 -0.31 9.64
C SER A 32 0.45 -0.80 8.80
N SER A 33 0.56 -0.74 7.47
CA SER A 33 -0.52 -1.17 6.59
C SER A 33 -0.86 -2.65 6.74
N SER A 34 0.16 -3.49 6.95
CA SER A 34 -0.04 -4.94 7.20
C SER A 34 -0.73 -5.20 8.54
N SER A 35 -0.38 -4.44 9.59
CA SER A 35 -0.94 -4.64 10.94
C SER A 35 -2.41 -4.27 11.05
N ILE A 36 -2.90 -3.33 10.22
CA ILE A 36 -4.26 -2.80 10.30
C ILE A 36 -5.15 -3.25 9.13
N ALA A 37 -4.66 -4.16 8.28
CA ALA A 37 -5.38 -4.63 7.11
C ALA A 37 -6.73 -5.27 7.52
N PRO A 38 -7.87 -4.82 6.95
CA PRO A 38 -9.15 -5.46 7.19
C PRO A 38 -9.12 -6.94 6.83
N SER A 39 -9.96 -7.74 7.50
CA SER A 39 -10.28 -9.09 7.02
C SER A 39 -10.75 -9.02 5.56
N CYS A 40 -10.40 -10.03 4.76
CA CYS A 40 -10.65 -10.09 3.31
C CYS A 40 -9.76 -9.17 2.44
N THR A 41 -8.72 -8.56 3.00
CA THR A 41 -7.68 -7.89 2.20
C THR A 41 -6.88 -8.93 1.41
N TYR A 42 -7.01 -8.90 0.08
CA TYR A 42 -6.21 -9.71 -0.84
C TYR A 42 -4.90 -9.00 -1.19
N ARG A 43 -4.96 -7.68 -1.43
CA ARG A 43 -3.82 -6.86 -1.84
C ARG A 43 -3.79 -5.54 -1.10
N ILE A 44 -2.59 -5.12 -0.69
CA ILE A 44 -2.34 -3.80 -0.10
C ILE A 44 -1.50 -3.00 -1.07
N GLU A 45 -1.92 -1.80 -1.41
CA GLU A 45 -1.14 -0.88 -2.25
C GLU A 45 -0.71 0.33 -1.45
N LEU A 46 0.58 0.65 -1.54
CA LEU A 46 1.19 1.88 -1.04
C LEU A 46 1.42 2.79 -2.22
N ARG A 47 0.78 3.95 -2.20
CA ARG A 47 0.87 4.98 -3.23
C ARG A 47 1.38 6.30 -2.65
N ASP A 48 1.94 7.16 -3.50
CA ASP A 48 2.21 8.54 -3.11
C ASP A 48 0.91 9.39 -3.13
N LEU A 49 1.02 10.67 -2.80
CA LEU A 49 -0.11 11.61 -2.78
C LEU A 49 -0.71 11.87 -4.17
N VAL A 50 0.04 11.64 -5.25
CA VAL A 50 -0.40 11.80 -6.64
C VAL A 50 -1.03 10.49 -7.16
N GLY A 51 -1.00 9.42 -6.36
CA GLY A 51 -1.57 8.12 -6.68
C GLY A 51 -0.61 7.15 -7.36
N ARG A 52 0.67 7.50 -7.51
CA ARG A 52 1.71 6.62 -8.07
C ARG A 52 1.92 5.42 -7.15
N LEU A 53 1.93 4.21 -7.71
CA LEU A 53 2.24 3.00 -6.95
C LEU A 53 3.71 2.98 -6.55
N LEU A 54 3.98 2.83 -5.25
CA LEU A 54 5.33 2.74 -4.68
C LEU A 54 5.68 1.30 -4.30
N ALA A 55 4.72 0.57 -3.74
CA ALA A 55 4.84 -0.85 -3.45
C ALA A 55 3.46 -1.48 -3.32
N TYR A 56 3.39 -2.80 -3.44
CA TYR A 56 2.20 -3.55 -3.10
C TYR A 56 2.55 -4.86 -2.39
N LYS A 57 1.61 -5.35 -1.58
CA LYS A 57 1.68 -6.65 -0.93
C LYS A 57 0.62 -7.55 -1.52
N GLU A 58 1.03 -8.72 -1.97
CA GLU A 58 0.16 -9.77 -2.51
C GLU A 58 0.79 -11.12 -2.16
N ASN A 59 -0.01 -12.13 -1.83
CA ASN A 59 0.48 -13.45 -1.38
C ASN A 59 1.56 -13.36 -0.27
N ASN A 60 1.33 -12.47 0.70
CA ASN A 60 2.23 -12.17 1.82
C ASN A 60 3.64 -11.67 1.45
N ARG A 61 3.87 -11.28 0.19
CA ARG A 61 5.16 -10.75 -0.28
C ARG A 61 5.02 -9.30 -0.70
N TRP A 62 6.01 -8.49 -0.34
CA TRP A 62 6.10 -7.10 -0.79
C TRP A 62 6.87 -7.01 -2.09
N VAL A 63 6.29 -6.32 -3.07
CA VAL A 63 6.94 -5.95 -4.33
C VAL A 63 7.06 -4.44 -4.37
N ASN A 64 8.28 -3.94 -4.59
CA ASN A 64 8.51 -2.51 -4.79
C ASN A 64 8.22 -2.18 -6.26
N SER A 65 7.49 -1.10 -6.50
CA SER A 65 7.39 -0.55 -7.84
C SER A 65 8.74 0.08 -8.16
N VAL A 66 9.47 -0.49 -9.12
CA VAL A 66 10.66 0.16 -9.64
C VAL A 66 10.18 1.37 -10.43
N ALA A 67 10.62 2.56 -10.04
CA ALA A 67 10.42 3.75 -10.84
C ALA A 67 11.23 3.58 -12.13
N THR A 68 10.62 3.10 -13.21
CA THR A 68 11.15 3.30 -14.55
C THR A 68 11.02 4.79 -14.84
N TRP A 69 12.11 5.53 -14.62
CA TRP A 69 12.28 6.86 -15.16
C TRP A 69 12.54 6.67 -16.66
N ALA A 70 11.65 7.20 -17.50
CA ALA A 70 11.90 7.48 -18.91
C ALA A 70 12.18 8.97 -19.04
#